data_AF-A0A2G4JCC3-F1
#
_entry.id   AF-A0A2G4JCC3-F1
#
_cell.length_a   1.000
_cell.length_b   1.000
_cell.length_c   1.000
_cell.angle_alpha   90.00
_cell.angle_beta   90.00
_cell.angle_gamma   90.00
#
_symmetry.space_group_name_H-M   'P 1'
#
loop_
_entity.id
_entity.type
_entity.pdbx_description
1 polymer ?
#
loop_
_entity_poly.entity_id
_entity_poly.type
_entity_poly.pdbx_seq_one_letter_code
_entity_poly.pdbx_strand_id
1 'polypeptide(L)'
;MINFNIKISSHNLQIISKIIPTLLKKLNKNVEKTLIPLNFSAIIQFKTQISGFRIKNKIKNTIDMSDDFRINNFGVQEITNFKLKQSVFNSKDVLYFDLMEKKNEL
;
A
#
# COMPACT_ATOMS: atom_id res chain seq x y z
N MET A 1 -12.97 2.18 -1.17
CA MET A 1 -11.70 1.40 -1.14
C MET A 1 -10.65 2.29 -0.50
N ILE A 2 -10.13 1.93 0.68
CA ILE A 2 -9.14 2.76 1.40
C ILE A 2 -7.74 2.41 0.88
N ASN A 3 -7.06 3.37 0.27
CA ASN A 3 -5.70 3.19 -0.26
C ASN A 3 -4.66 3.74 0.71
N PHE A 4 -3.88 2.85 1.33
CA PHE A 4 -2.72 3.22 2.13
C PHE A 4 -1.50 3.41 1.22
N ASN A 5 -0.94 4.62 1.16
CA ASN A 5 0.35 4.88 0.52
C ASN A 5 1.45 4.81 1.59
N ILE A 6 2.37 3.86 1.42
CA ILE A 6 3.52 3.64 2.30
C ILE A 6 4.77 3.85 1.43
N LYS A 7 5.58 4.87 1.72
CA LYS A 7 6.82 5.15 0.96
C LYS A 7 8.02 4.40 1.58
N ILE A 8 9.06 4.14 0.78
CA ILE A 8 10.14 3.18 1.09
C ILE A 8 11.61 3.74 0.86
N SER A 9 12.55 3.65 1.85
CA SER A 9 13.99 4.10 1.91
C SER A 9 14.69 3.80 3.28
N SER A 10 15.97 3.39 3.42
CA SER A 10 16.41 2.30 4.36
C SER A 10 17.54 2.50 5.40
N HIS A 11 17.51 1.70 6.50
CA HIS A 11 18.66 0.99 7.14
C HIS A 11 18.20 -0.25 7.94
N ASN A 12 18.98 -1.35 8.00
CA ASN A 12 18.70 -2.65 8.69
C ASN A 12 17.61 -3.62 8.12
N LEU A 13 17.68 -3.92 6.82
CA LEU A 13 16.70 -4.70 6.05
C LEU A 13 16.24 -6.08 6.60
N GLN A 14 17.10 -6.92 7.19
CA GLN A 14 16.74 -8.32 7.45
C GLN A 14 15.81 -8.54 8.66
N ILE A 15 15.98 -7.75 9.73
CA ILE A 15 15.12 -7.83 10.93
C ILE A 15 13.84 -7.02 10.68
N ILE A 16 13.98 -5.84 10.04
CA ILE A 16 12.88 -4.91 9.77
C ILE A 16 11.87 -5.50 8.78
N SER A 17 12.32 -6.27 7.78
CA SER A 17 11.42 -6.93 6.80
C SER A 17 10.48 -7.98 7.39
N LYS A 18 10.78 -8.57 8.55
CA LYS A 18 9.83 -9.44 9.29
C LYS A 18 8.88 -8.66 10.21
N ILE A 19 9.35 -7.56 10.80
CA ILE A 19 8.59 -6.80 11.80
C ILE A 19 7.57 -5.83 11.14
N ILE A 20 7.97 -5.09 10.09
CA ILE A 20 7.09 -4.11 9.42
C ILE A 20 5.80 -4.72 8.87
N PRO A 21 5.80 -5.85 8.12
CA PRO A 21 4.56 -6.46 7.63
C PRO A 21 3.63 -6.87 8.77
N THR A 22 4.20 -7.28 9.91
CA THR A 22 3.45 -7.70 11.09
C THR A 22 2.79 -6.50 11.79
N LEU A 23 3.50 -5.38 11.93
CA LEU A 23 2.95 -4.11 12.44
C LEU A 23 1.84 -3.57 11.54
N LEU A 24 2.06 -3.52 10.21
CA LEU A 24 1.06 -3.06 9.25
C LEU A 24 -0.19 -3.95 9.23
N LYS A 25 -0.02 -5.27 9.34
CA LYS A 25 -1.14 -6.22 9.47
C LYS A 25 -1.92 -6.03 10.78
N LYS A 26 -1.25 -5.66 11.88
CA LYS A 26 -1.91 -5.31 13.15
C LYS A 26 -2.68 -3.99 13.04
N LEU A 27 -2.08 -2.97 12.43
CA LEU A 27 -2.73 -1.68 12.18
C LEU A 27 -3.96 -1.82 11.28
N ASN A 28 -3.86 -2.57 10.18
CA ASN A 28 -5.00 -2.88 9.32
C ASN A 28 -6.14 -3.58 10.09
N LYS A 29 -5.84 -4.59 10.92
CA LYS A 29 -6.84 -5.26 11.77
C LYS A 29 -7.52 -4.30 12.76
N ASN A 30 -6.80 -3.31 13.28
CA ASN A 30 -7.39 -2.29 14.14
C ASN A 30 -8.34 -1.38 13.35
N VAL A 31 -7.91 -0.91 12.16
CA VAL A 31 -8.76 -0.10 11.27
C VAL A 31 -10.02 -0.86 10.86
N GLU A 32 -9.91 -2.14 10.46
CA GLU A 32 -11.06 -3.01 10.17
C GLU A 32 -12.04 -3.04 11.33
N LYS A 33 -11.57 -3.31 12.56
CA LYS A 33 -12.41 -3.33 13.76
C LYS A 33 -13.10 -1.99 14.05
N THR A 34 -12.41 -0.87 13.86
CA THR A 34 -12.98 0.48 14.05
C THR A 34 -14.03 0.82 13.00
N LEU A 35 -13.94 0.27 11.79
CA LEU A 35 -14.87 0.55 10.70
C LEU A 35 -16.06 -0.43 10.59
N ILE A 36 -16.00 -1.61 11.23
CA ILE A 36 -17.13 -2.56 11.30
C ILE A 36 -18.42 -1.93 11.83
N PRO A 37 -18.43 -1.14 12.94
CA PRO A 37 -19.66 -0.48 13.42
C PRO A 37 -20.24 0.56 12.45
N LEU A 38 -19.47 0.99 11.46
CA LEU A 38 -19.88 1.91 10.40
C LEU A 38 -20.29 1.17 9.11
N ASN A 39 -20.60 -0.14 9.21
CA ASN A 39 -20.96 -1.04 8.12
C ASN A 39 -19.91 -1.21 7.00
N PHE A 40 -18.63 -0.95 7.28
CA PHE A 40 -17.55 -1.33 6.37
C PHE A 40 -17.02 -2.73 6.66
N SER A 41 -16.75 -3.50 5.60
CA SER A 41 -16.12 -4.81 5.68
C SER A 41 -14.96 -4.91 4.69
N ALA A 42 -13.91 -5.64 5.08
CA ALA A 42 -12.81 -5.98 4.19
C ALA A 42 -13.22 -7.16 3.29
N ILE A 43 -13.30 -6.92 1.98
CA ILE A 43 -13.66 -7.94 0.98
C ILE A 43 -12.49 -8.91 0.71
N ILE A 44 -11.25 -8.45 0.91
CA ILE A 44 -10.03 -9.19 0.59
C ILE A 44 -9.05 -9.07 1.75
N GLN A 45 -8.35 -10.16 2.07
CA GLN A 45 -7.30 -10.16 3.10
C GLN A 45 -6.19 -9.15 2.77
N PHE A 46 -5.86 -8.28 3.74
CA PHE A 46 -4.77 -7.33 3.61
C PHE A 46 -3.41 -8.02 3.38
N LYS A 47 -2.70 -7.55 2.36
CA LYS A 47 -1.33 -7.93 2.00
C LYS A 47 -0.50 -6.66 1.80
N THR A 48 0.60 -6.55 2.52
CA THR A 48 1.58 -5.45 2.36
C THR A 48 2.27 -5.58 1.00
N GLN A 49 1.85 -4.79 0.02
CA GLN A 49 2.46 -4.71 -1.30
C GLN A 49 2.24 -3.32 -1.90
N ILE A 50 3.15 -2.87 -2.76
CA ILE A 50 2.99 -1.66 -3.58
C ILE A 50 2.78 -2.07 -5.03
N SER A 51 1.77 -1.49 -5.68
CA SER A 51 1.51 -1.69 -7.11
C SER A 51 2.42 -0.78 -7.95
N GLY A 52 3.50 -1.31 -8.50
CA GLY A 52 4.40 -0.56 -9.39
C GLY A 52 3.79 -0.29 -10.78
N PHE A 53 3.18 -1.31 -11.38
CA PHE A 53 2.54 -1.22 -12.70
C PHE A 53 1.31 -2.13 -12.79
N ARG A 54 0.40 -1.81 -13.72
CA ARG A 54 -0.77 -2.64 -14.05
C ARG A 54 -0.78 -2.91 -15.55
N ILE A 55 -0.64 -4.18 -15.92
CA ILE A 55 -0.69 -4.61 -17.32
C ILE A 55 -2.13 -4.50 -17.82
N LYS A 56 -2.37 -3.68 -18.85
CA LYS A 56 -3.67 -3.55 -19.51
C LYS A 56 -3.78 -4.49 -20.73
N ASN A 57 -2.76 -4.49 -21.60
CA ASN A 57 -2.71 -5.34 -22.79
C ASN A 57 -1.44 -6.22 -22.73
N LYS A 58 -1.57 -7.54 -22.94
CA LYS A 58 -0.44 -8.49 -22.90
C LYS A 58 0.15 -8.68 -24.31
N ILE A 59 1.04 -7.78 -24.71
CA ILE A 59 1.58 -7.70 -26.09
C ILE A 59 2.89 -8.52 -26.26
N LYS A 60 3.61 -8.81 -25.18
CA LYS A 60 4.83 -9.66 -25.16
C LYS A 60 4.83 -10.58 -23.94
N ASN A 61 5.79 -11.50 -23.90
CA ASN A 61 6.01 -12.37 -22.74
C ASN A 61 6.42 -11.51 -21.54
N THR A 62 5.66 -11.56 -20.45
CA THR A 62 5.77 -10.62 -19.32
C THR A 62 6.76 -11.07 -18.25
N ILE A 63 7.47 -12.18 -18.48
CA ILE A 63 8.37 -12.81 -17.52
C ILE A 63 9.69 -12.04 -17.48
N ASP A 64 10.28 -11.82 -18.65
CA ASP A 64 11.57 -11.16 -18.88
C ASP A 64 11.63 -9.78 -18.20
N MET A 65 10.58 -8.96 -18.38
CA MET A 65 10.45 -7.65 -17.72
C MET A 65 10.31 -7.73 -16.19
N SER A 66 9.93 -8.88 -15.62
CA SER A 66 9.81 -9.03 -14.17
C SER A 66 11.13 -9.39 -13.50
N ASP A 67 11.98 -10.16 -14.19
CA ASP A 67 13.23 -10.67 -13.63
C ASP A 67 14.21 -9.54 -13.29
N ASP A 68 14.28 -8.52 -14.15
CA ASP A 68 15.04 -7.28 -13.91
C ASP A 68 14.65 -6.56 -12.60
N PHE A 69 13.42 -6.74 -12.09
CA PHE A 69 12.93 -6.12 -10.86
C PHE A 69 12.89 -7.05 -9.65
N ARG A 70 13.09 -8.38 -9.81
CA ARG A 70 12.93 -9.36 -8.72
C ARG A 70 13.96 -9.21 -7.60
N ILE A 71 15.15 -8.71 -7.91
CA ILE A 71 16.30 -8.64 -6.99
C ILE A 71 16.64 -7.17 -6.63
N ASN A 72 15.92 -6.20 -7.21
CA ASN A 72 16.22 -4.78 -7.01
C ASN A 72 15.80 -4.29 -5.62
N ASN A 73 16.71 -3.59 -4.95
CA ASN A 73 16.43 -2.89 -3.70
C ASN A 73 15.80 -1.51 -4.01
N PHE A 74 14.51 -1.37 -3.72
CA PHE A 74 13.76 -0.11 -3.87
C PHE A 74 13.80 0.80 -2.62
N GLY A 75 14.46 0.40 -1.51
CA GLY A 75 14.47 1.07 -0.18
C GLY A 75 13.60 0.37 0.90
N VAL A 76 13.70 0.74 2.22
CA VAL A 76 12.87 0.26 3.41
C VAL A 76 12.56 1.35 4.49
N GLN A 77 11.48 2.18 4.38
CA GLN A 77 11.28 3.46 5.14
C GLN A 77 10.31 3.51 6.34
N GLU A 78 10.61 4.50 7.18
CA GLU A 78 9.81 5.24 8.15
C GLU A 78 8.44 5.81 7.69
N ILE A 79 7.37 5.33 8.33
CA ILE A 79 6.00 5.80 8.16
C ILE A 79 5.81 7.09 8.97
N THR A 80 5.72 8.23 8.29
CA THR A 80 5.62 9.57 8.92
C THR A 80 4.19 10.09 9.08
N ASN A 81 3.22 9.59 8.30
CA ASN A 81 1.82 9.98 8.37
C ASN A 81 0.89 8.87 7.86
N PHE A 82 -0.40 9.02 8.15
CA PHE A 82 -1.49 8.26 7.58
C PHE A 82 -2.47 9.20 6.88
N LYS A 83 -2.90 8.85 5.67
CA LYS A 83 -3.81 9.66 4.86
C LYS A 83 -5.08 8.88 4.53
N LEU A 84 -6.25 9.50 4.73
CA LEU A 84 -7.51 9.03 4.17
C LEU A 84 -7.62 9.56 2.74
N LYS A 85 -7.72 8.65 1.76
CA LYS A 85 -7.77 8.99 0.33
C LYS A 85 -9.09 8.59 -0.31
N GLN A 86 -9.62 9.46 -1.18
CA GLN A 86 -10.71 9.15 -2.09
C GLN A 86 -10.17 8.92 -3.51
N SER A 87 -10.72 7.94 -4.22
CA SER A 87 -10.51 7.74 -5.66
C SER A 87 -11.83 7.98 -6.39
N VAL A 88 -11.84 8.92 -7.33
CA VAL A 88 -13.00 9.21 -8.20
C VAL A 88 -12.63 8.83 -9.63
N PHE A 89 -13.37 7.88 -10.19
CA PHE A 89 -13.24 7.50 -11.60
C PHE A 89 -14.14 8.44 -12.43
N ASN A 90 -13.57 9.12 -13.41
CA ASN A 90 -14.34 9.82 -14.44
C ASN A 90 -14.08 9.18 -15.82
N SER A 91 -14.73 9.68 -16.87
CA SER A 91 -14.65 9.11 -18.22
C SER A 91 -13.29 9.24 -18.91
N LYS A 92 -12.35 10.00 -18.33
CA LYS A 92 -11.00 10.22 -18.86
C LYS A 92 -9.92 9.59 -17.98
N ASP A 93 -10.03 9.72 -16.66
CA ASP A 93 -8.97 9.35 -15.72
C ASP A 93 -9.46 9.04 -14.29
N VAL A 94 -8.52 8.57 -13.45
CA VAL A 94 -8.72 8.38 -12.01
C VAL A 94 -8.15 9.55 -11.23
N LEU A 95 -9.01 10.31 -10.54
CA LEU A 95 -8.60 11.38 -9.65
C LEU A 95 -8.42 10.85 -8.22
N TYR A 96 -7.32 11.24 -7.57
CA TYR A 96 -7.01 10.87 -6.19
C TYR A 96 -6.97 12.12 -5.32
N PHE A 97 -7.76 12.12 -4.25
CA PHE A 97 -7.87 13.24 -3.32
C PHE A 97 -7.43 12.80 -1.92
N ASP A 98 -6.67 13.64 -1.24
CA ASP A 98 -6.37 13.51 0.19
C ASP A 98 -7.51 14.17 0.96
N LEU A 99 -8.33 13.38 1.65
CA LEU A 99 -9.46 13.87 2.45
C LEU A 99 -9.01 14.32 3.84
N MET A 100 -8.11 13.57 4.46
CA MET A 100 -7.53 13.85 5.77
C MET A 100 -6.12 13.31 5.85
N GLU A 101 -5.28 13.95 6.66
CA GLU A 101 -3.96 13.48 7.03
C GLU A 101 -3.79 13.57 8.54
N LYS A 102 -3.38 12.47 9.17
CA LYS A 102 -2.89 12.46 10.55
C LYS A 102 -1.40 12.17 10.52
N LYS A 103 -0.59 13.12 10.98
CA LYS A 103 0.83 12.90 11.21
C LYS A 103 1.02 11.82 12.27
N ASN A 104 2.07 11.02 12.11
CA ASN A 104 2.46 10.05 13.11
C ASN A 104 3.16 10.83 14.25
N GLU A 105 2.37 11.26 15.22
CA GLU A 105 2.86 11.82 16.49
C GLU A 105 3.41 10.65 17.32
N LEU A 106 4.72 10.43 17.20
CA LEU A 106 5.54 9.63 18.10
C LEU A 106 5.96 10.47 19.31
#